data_AF-A0A9D9BWM2-F1
#
_entry.id   AF-A0A9D9BWM2-F1
#
_cell.length_a   1.000
_cell.length_b   1.000
_cell.length_c   1.000
_cell.angle_alpha   90.00
_cell.angle_beta   90.00
_cell.angle_gamma   90.00
#
_symmetry.space_group_name_H-M   'P 1'
#
loop_
_entity.id
_entity.type
_entity.pdbx_description
1 polymer ?
#
loop_
_entity_poly.entity_id
_entity_poly.type
_entity_poly.pdbx_seq_one_letter_code
_entity_poly.pdbx_strand_id
1 'polypeptide(L)'
;MEPKYSFGCSTSKPNGCLLNPEGSRMIFFEECKNSPKPNLKIHTHLFYTNHLGEPGGYKSSEKLNIDSAWKKWHELHRKGWTEVSHNYG
;
A
#
# COMPACT_ATOMS: atom_id res chain seq x y z
N MET A 1 17.71 -16.92 3.27
CA MET A 1 16.57 -17.39 2.45
C MET A 1 15.74 -16.17 2.10
N GLU A 2 15.74 -15.75 0.84
CA GLU A 2 14.74 -14.79 0.38
C GLU A 2 13.39 -15.49 0.30
N PRO A 3 12.29 -14.89 0.80
CA PRO A 3 10.99 -15.51 0.66
C PRO A 3 10.63 -15.59 -0.83
N LYS A 4 10.55 -16.81 -1.35
CA LYS A 4 9.96 -17.09 -2.66
C LYS A 4 8.45 -16.92 -2.51
N TYR A 5 7.94 -15.76 -2.91
CA TYR A 5 6.50 -15.53 -3.00
C TYR A 5 5.96 -16.32 -4.19
N SER A 6 5.42 -17.50 -3.90
CA SER A 6 4.63 -18.29 -4.84
C SER A 6 3.33 -17.52 -5.11
N PHE A 7 3.16 -16.95 -6.30
CA PHE A 7 1.93 -16.27 -6.74
C PHE A 7 0.79 -17.26 -7.03
N GLY A 8 0.56 -18.20 -6.11
CA GLY A 8 -0.48 -19.21 -6.17
C GLY A 8 -1.79 -18.67 -5.62
N CYS A 9 -2.80 -18.55 -6.48
CA CYS A 9 -4.22 -18.60 -6.14
C CYS A 9 -4.65 -17.87 -4.85
N SER A 10 -4.26 -16.60 -4.72
CA SER A 10 -4.90 -15.67 -3.81
C SER A 10 -5.35 -14.50 -4.66
N THR A 11 -6.65 -14.34 -4.84
CA THR A 11 -7.28 -13.13 -5.38
C THR A 11 -7.08 -11.90 -4.48
N SER A 12 -6.27 -12.02 -3.43
CA SER A 12 -5.91 -10.94 -2.51
C SER A 12 -4.91 -10.01 -3.19
N LYS A 13 -5.34 -8.78 -3.42
CA LYS A 13 -4.52 -7.63 -3.83
C LYS A 13 -3.94 -6.94 -2.60
N PRO A 14 -2.80 -6.24 -2.70
CA PRO A 14 -2.36 -5.38 -1.60
C PRO A 14 -3.43 -4.32 -1.37
N ASN A 15 -4.01 -4.32 -0.18
CA ASN A 15 -5.09 -3.44 0.21
C ASN A 15 -4.87 -3.04 1.67
N GLY A 16 -5.05 -1.76 1.97
CA GLY A 16 -4.84 -1.22 3.31
C GLY A 16 -3.74 -0.16 3.32
N CYS A 17 -3.21 0.11 4.51
CA CYS A 17 -2.32 1.23 4.75
C CYS A 17 -1.09 0.81 5.54
N LEU A 18 0.06 1.33 5.10
CA LEU A 18 1.34 1.15 5.74
C LEU A 18 1.82 2.49 6.30
N LEU A 19 2.23 2.49 7.56
CA LEU A 19 2.88 3.62 8.22
C LEU A 19 4.40 3.38 8.22
N ASN A 20 5.20 4.41 7.93
CA ASN A 20 6.64 4.30 8.04
C ASN A 20 7.10 4.19 9.50
N PRO A 21 8.28 3.63 9.79
CA PRO A 21 8.81 3.50 11.15
C PRO A 21 8.88 4.82 11.93
N GLU A 22 9.10 5.93 11.22
CA GLU A 22 9.22 7.26 11.82
C GLU A 22 7.85 7.88 12.17
N GLY A 23 6.74 7.26 11.78
CA GLY A 23 5.39 7.78 12.01
C GLY A 23 5.10 9.10 11.29
N SER A 24 5.86 9.43 10.23
CA SER A 24 5.82 10.71 9.49
C SER A 24 5.23 10.60 8.09
N ARG A 25 5.07 9.38 7.57
CA ARG A 25 4.54 9.09 6.24
C ARG A 25 3.69 7.84 6.25
N MET A 26 2.68 7.89 5.41
CA MET A 26 1.76 6.78 5.27
C MET A 26 1.37 6.59 3.82
N ILE A 27 1.27 5.34 3.41
CA ILE A 27 0.85 4.97 2.08
C ILE A 27 -0.36 4.06 2.12
N PHE A 28 -1.38 4.42 1.35
CA PHE A 28 -2.57 3.61 1.14
C PHE A 28 -2.44 2.85 -0.17
N PHE A 29 -2.94 1.63 -0.20
CA PHE A 29 -3.11 0.81 -1.38
C PHE A 29 -4.61 0.55 -1.53
N GLU A 30 -5.21 1.05 -2.60
CA GLU A 30 -6.61 0.87 -2.93
C GLU A 30 -6.80 0.33 -4.34
N GLU A 31 -7.88 -0.41 -4.58
CA GLU A 31 -8.21 -0.84 -5.92
C GLU A 31 -8.86 0.29 -6.72
N CYS A 32 -8.40 0.48 -7.96
CA CYS A 32 -9.13 1.29 -8.92
C CYS A 32 -10.45 0.60 -9.31
N LYS A 33 -11.57 0.98 -8.68
CA LYS A 33 -12.91 0.43 -8.93
C LYS A 33 -13.35 0.46 -10.41
N ASN A 34 -12.76 1.36 -11.21
CA ASN A 34 -13.09 1.53 -12.64
C ASN A 34 -12.16 0.75 -13.59
N SER A 35 -11.23 -0.07 -13.09
CA SER A 35 -10.35 -0.85 -13.96
C SER A 35 -11.01 -2.18 -14.38
N PRO A 36 -11.05 -2.51 -15.68
CA PRO A 36 -11.57 -3.80 -16.11
C PRO A 36 -10.72 -4.92 -15.50
N LYS A 37 -11.36 -6.00 -15.01
CA LYS A 37 -10.72 -7.13 -14.29
C LYS A 37 -9.41 -7.68 -14.89
N PRO A 38 -9.20 -7.79 -16.22
CA PRO A 38 -7.90 -8.24 -16.74
C PRO A 38 -6.76 -7.24 -16.53
N ASN A 39 -7.07 -5.97 -16.24
CA ASN A 39 -6.13 -4.87 -16.06
C ASN A 39 -6.33 -4.18 -14.70
N LEU A 40 -6.52 -4.96 -13.64
CA LEU A 40 -6.69 -4.44 -12.29
C LEU A 40 -5.51 -3.54 -11.92
N LYS A 41 -5.81 -2.28 -11.58
CA LYS A 41 -4.81 -1.31 -11.11
C LYS A 41 -5.01 -1.00 -9.64
N ILE A 42 -3.89 -0.86 -8.93
CA ILE A 42 -3.85 -0.42 -7.55
C ILE A 42 -3.44 1.06 -7.54
N HIS A 43 -4.26 1.91 -6.93
CA HIS A 43 -3.87 3.26 -6.61
C HIS A 43 -3.08 3.22 -5.31
N THR A 44 -1.92 3.86 -5.32
CA THR A 44 -1.18 4.13 -4.09
C THR A 44 -1.22 5.61 -3.78
N HIS A 45 -1.59 5.98 -2.56
CA HIS A 45 -1.62 7.37 -2.11
C HIS A 45 -0.67 7.55 -0.95
N LEU A 46 0.31 8.42 -1.10
CA LEU A 46 1.29 8.76 -0.08
C LEU A 46 0.89 10.07 0.58
N PHE A 47 0.87 10.05 1.92
CA PHE A 47 0.56 11.18 2.78
C PHE A 47 1.70 11.42 3.76
N TYR A 48 1.84 12.66 4.20
CA TYR A 48 2.48 13.00 5.46
C TYR A 48 1.50 12.74 6.58
N THR A 49 2.04 12.28 7.70
CA THR A 49 1.25 12.07 8.91
C THR A 49 1.50 13.16 9.94
N ASN A 50 0.50 13.43 10.78
CA ASN A 50 0.64 14.30 11.94
C ASN A 50 1.37 13.56 13.08
N HIS A 51 1.54 14.22 14.23
CA HIS A 51 2.19 13.64 15.41
C HIS A 51 1.44 12.43 16.01
N LEU A 52 0.21 12.16 15.56
CA LEU A 52 -0.60 11.00 15.96
C LEU A 52 -0.51 9.85 14.94
N GLY A 53 0.23 10.01 13.84
CA GLY A 53 0.30 9.03 12.77
C GLY A 53 -0.87 9.07 11.80
N GLU A 54 -1.72 10.10 11.84
CA GLU A 54 -2.89 10.25 10.96
C GLU A 54 -2.53 11.07 9.71
N PRO A 55 -3.15 10.83 8.54
CA PRO A 55 -2.84 11.56 7.32
C PRO A 55 -3.20 13.05 7.46
N GLY A 56 -2.18 13.91 7.52
CA GLY A 56 -2.33 15.36 7.67
C GLY A 56 -2.06 16.15 6.40
N GLY A 57 -1.40 15.54 5.40
CA GLY A 57 -1.10 16.22 4.14
C GLY A 57 -0.85 15.27 2.98
N TYR A 58 -1.49 15.52 1.84
CA TYR A 58 -1.26 14.74 0.62
C TYR A 58 0.12 15.01 0.04
N LYS A 59 0.85 13.94 -0.32
CA LYS A 59 2.17 14.04 -0.94
C LYS A 59 2.14 13.67 -2.42
N SER A 60 1.64 12.48 -2.75
CA SER A 60 1.62 11.99 -4.13
C SER A 60 0.70 10.80 -4.28
N SER A 61 0.27 10.50 -5.51
CA SER A 61 -0.40 9.26 -5.84
C SER A 61 0.14 8.66 -7.13
N GLU A 62 0.07 7.34 -7.22
CA GLU A 62 0.59 6.57 -8.34
C GLU A 62 -0.35 5.40 -8.63
N LYS A 63 -0.47 5.00 -9.90
CA LYS A 63 -1.24 3.82 -10.30
C LYS A 63 -0.28 2.72 -10.72
N LEU A 64 -0.39 1.58 -10.05
CA LEU A 64 0.47 0.42 -10.27
C LEU A 64 -0.36 -0.75 -10.81
N ASN A 65 0.27 -1.61 -11.61
CA ASN A 65 -0.28 -2.95 -11.84
C ASN A 65 -0.12 -3.79 -10.56
N ILE A 66 -0.80 -4.94 -10.50
CA ILE A 66 -0.83 -5.79 -9.30
C ILE A 66 0.57 -6.25 -8.88
N ASP A 67 1.43 -6.65 -9.82
CA ASP A 67 2.79 -7.12 -9.54
C ASP A 67 3.67 -6.00 -8.95
N SER A 68 3.59 -4.79 -9.51
CA SER A 68 4.35 -3.63 -9.02
C SER A 68 3.83 -3.17 -7.67
N ALA A 69 2.53 -3.27 -7.43
CA ALA A 69 1.94 -2.96 -6.13
C ALA A 69 2.43 -3.94 -5.05
N TRP A 70 2.46 -5.24 -5.35
CA TRP A 70 3.02 -6.25 -4.44
C TRP A 70 4.51 -6.04 -4.19
N LYS A 71 5.29 -5.75 -5.24
CA LYS A 71 6.71 -5.44 -5.09
C LYS A 71 6.92 -4.25 -4.14
N LYS A 72 6.18 -3.16 -4.35
CA LYS A 72 6.26 -1.97 -3.49
C LYS A 72 5.84 -2.28 -2.06
N TRP A 73 4.76 -3.03 -1.87
CA TRP A 73 4.29 -3.49 -0.56
C TRP A 73 5.39 -4.23 0.20
N HIS A 74 6.00 -5.25 -0.42
CA HIS A 74 7.08 -6.02 0.21
C HIS A 74 8.35 -5.18 0.46
N GLU A 75 8.71 -4.28 -0.45
CA GLU A 75 9.83 -3.35 -0.24
C GLU A 75 9.60 -2.44 0.97
N LEU A 76 8.37 -1.98 1.19
CA LEU A 76 8.02 -1.16 2.35
C LEU A 76 8.08 -1.96 3.65
N HIS A 77 7.55 -3.19 3.67
CA HIS A 77 7.72 -4.10 4.81
C HIS A 77 9.19 -4.37 5.13
N ARG A 78 10.03 -4.60 4.11
CA ARG A 78 11.49 -4.76 4.28
C ARG A 78 12.17 -3.50 4.86
N LYS A 79 11.58 -2.32 4.63
CA LYS A 79 12.00 -1.04 5.22
C LYS A 79 11.38 -0.77 6.61
N GLY A 80 10.68 -1.75 7.18
CA GLY A 80 10.07 -1.65 8.51
C GLY A 80 8.72 -0.93 8.52
N TRP A 81 8.11 -0.65 7.37
CA TRP A 81 6.76 -0.10 7.36
C TRP A 81 5.78 -1.14 7.90
N THR A 82 4.85 -0.69 8.74
CA THR A 82 3.90 -1.56 9.42
C THR A 82 2.49 -1.32 8.94
N GLU A 83 1.72 -2.40 8.80
CA GLU A 83 0.30 -2.32 8.57
C GLU A 83 -0.37 -1.66 9.77
N VAL A 84 -1.18 -0.63 9.49
CA VAL A 84 -2.01 0.01 10.50
C VAL A 84 -3.47 -0.24 10.13
N SER A 85 -4.29 -0.57 11.12
CA SER A 85 -5.72 -0.70 10.93
C SER A 85 -6.31 0.70 10.82
N HIS A 86 -6.62 1.15 9.60
CA HIS A 86 -7.43 2.35 9.44
C HIS A 86 -8.91 2.06 9.53
N ASN A 87 -9.49 2.43 10.67
CA ASN A 87 -10.91 2.74 10.79
C ASN A 87 -11.08 4.26 10.66
N TYR A 88 -10.80 4.85 9.50
CA TYR A 88 -11.38 6.17 9.24
C TYR A 88 -12.80 5.92 8.74
N GLY A 89 -13.75 6.19 9.63
CA GLY A 89 -15.18 6.17 9.36
C GLY A 89 -15.59 7.23 8.34
#